data_AF-A0A7V0ITN4-F1
#
_entry.id   AF-A0A7V0ITN4-F1
#
_cell.length_a   1.000
_cell.length_b   1.000
_cell.length_c   1.000
_cell.angle_alpha   90.00
_cell.angle_beta   90.00
_cell.angle_gamma   90.00
#
_symmetry.space_group_name_H-M   'P 1'
#
loop_
_entity.id
_entity.type
_entity.pdbx_description
1 polymer ?
#
loop_
_entity_poly.entity_id
_entity_poly.type
_entity_poly.pdbx_seq_one_letter_code
_entity_poly.pdbx_strand_id
1 'polypeptide(L)'
;MAKRFVWLKWRLLINGIRHDRQRRIGLPILMGFLGYGAYWVGETYLRASRSLGVEALGEFAMWGALVAWLAWSTLPVMLFPVDESLDPSKFALLPVGKRTLIGGLIGAGVVTPPILIPLALLGVNLSLFITPAGTPIAIVGSLLMLAHLVIGTQAFSADR
;
A
#
# COMPACT_ATOMS: atom_id res chain seq x y z
N MET A 1 4.56 4.86 23.06
CA MET A 1 3.70 3.68 22.80
C MET A 1 3.53 3.39 21.31
N ALA A 2 3.08 4.33 20.45
CA ALA A 2 2.92 4.08 19.00
C ALA A 2 4.17 3.50 18.30
N LYS A 3 5.37 4.06 18.56
CA LYS A 3 6.65 3.53 18.06
C LYS A 3 6.89 2.04 18.41
N ARG A 4 6.33 1.57 19.53
CA ARG A 4 6.48 0.19 20.00
C ARG A 4 5.65 -0.79 19.16
N PHE A 5 4.48 -0.37 18.65
CA PHE A 5 3.69 -1.15 17.69
C PHE A 5 4.45 -1.37 16.38
N VAL A 6 5.03 -0.29 15.85
CA VAL A 6 5.86 -0.33 14.63
C VAL A 6 7.04 -1.28 14.81
N TRP A 7 7.75 -1.17 15.93
CA TRP A 7 8.89 -2.04 16.25
C TRP A 7 8.49 -3.50 16.45
N LEU A 8 7.36 -3.77 17.12
CA LEU A 8 6.84 -5.12 17.31
C LEU A 8 6.51 -5.76 15.95
N LYS A 9 5.82 -5.04 15.06
CA LYS A 9 5.49 -5.54 13.72
C LYS A 9 6.75 -5.80 12.90
N TRP A 10 7.72 -4.89 12.93
CA TRP A 10 9.03 -5.11 12.31
C TRP A 10 9.72 -6.38 12.80
N ARG A 11 9.75 -6.61 14.12
CA ARG A 11 10.33 -7.83 14.70
C ARG A 11 9.57 -9.09 14.32
N LEU A 12 8.24 -9.05 14.33
CA LEU A 12 7.41 -10.18 13.92
C LEU A 12 7.65 -10.54 12.45
N LEU A 13 7.77 -9.54 11.57
CA LEU A 13 8.11 -9.75 10.16
C LEU A 13 9.48 -10.41 9.99
N ILE A 14 10.52 -9.84 10.62
CA ILE A 14 11.88 -10.41 10.55
C ILE A 14 11.92 -11.82 11.13
N ASN A 15 11.32 -12.03 12.30
CA ASN A 15 11.30 -13.33 12.95
C ASN A 15 10.52 -14.35 12.13
N GLY A 16 9.39 -13.96 11.54
CA GLY A 16 8.62 -14.80 10.62
C GLY A 16 9.44 -15.20 9.40
N ILE A 17 10.14 -14.26 8.76
CA ILE A 17 11.01 -14.57 7.62
C ILE A 17 12.17 -15.51 8.02
N ARG A 18 12.73 -15.36 9.23
CA ARG A 18 13.86 -16.17 9.70
C ARG A 18 13.46 -17.60 10.06
N HIS A 19 12.31 -17.78 10.70
CA HIS A 19 11.92 -19.06 11.30
C HIS A 19 10.89 -19.85 10.48
N ASP A 20 10.16 -19.22 9.56
CA ASP A 20 9.19 -19.89 8.69
C ASP A 20 9.78 -20.08 7.29
N ARG A 21 10.02 -21.34 6.91
CA ARG A 21 10.58 -21.74 5.61
C ARG A 21 9.66 -21.35 4.45
N GLN A 22 8.34 -21.42 4.64
CA GLN A 22 7.36 -21.03 3.63
C GLN A 22 7.39 -19.52 3.43
N ARG A 23 7.46 -18.71 4.50
CA ARG A 23 7.63 -17.25 4.36
C ARG A 23 8.96 -16.88 3.74
N ARG A 24 10.05 -17.56 4.09
CA ARG A 24 11.39 -17.28 3.56
C ARG A 24 11.49 -17.46 2.04
N ILE A 25 10.76 -18.41 1.47
CA ILE A 25 10.80 -18.73 0.03
C ILE A 25 9.60 -18.12 -0.70
N GLY A 26 8.40 -18.30 -0.15
CA GLY A 26 7.15 -17.84 -0.74
C GLY A 26 7.03 -16.32 -0.79
N LEU A 27 7.51 -15.59 0.23
CA LEU A 27 7.43 -14.13 0.24
C LEU A 27 8.27 -13.50 -0.88
N PRO A 28 9.56 -13.84 -1.08
CA PRO A 28 10.32 -13.33 -2.23
C PRO A 28 9.71 -13.68 -3.58
N ILE A 29 9.18 -14.90 -3.76
CA ILE A 29 8.54 -15.31 -5.02
C ILE A 29 7.28 -14.49 -5.28
N LEU A 30 6.41 -14.35 -4.28
CA LEU A 30 5.20 -13.56 -4.37
C LEU A 30 5.51 -12.08 -4.62
N MET A 31 6.49 -11.51 -3.90
CA MET A 31 6.94 -10.13 -4.11
C MET A 31 7.56 -9.93 -5.49
N GLY A 32 8.31 -10.92 -5.99
CA GLY A 32 8.87 -10.92 -7.34
C GLY A 32 7.76 -10.93 -8.40
N PHE A 33 6.76 -11.79 -8.24
CA PHE A 33 5.62 -11.87 -9.15
C PHE A 33 4.77 -10.60 -9.15
N LEU A 34 4.42 -10.08 -7.96
CA LEU A 34 3.67 -8.83 -7.82
C LEU A 34 4.48 -7.63 -8.33
N GLY A 35 5.77 -7.58 -8.04
CA GLY A 35 6.66 -6.51 -8.50
C GLY A 35 6.83 -6.51 -10.01
N TYR A 36 7.03 -7.68 -10.63
CA TYR A 36 7.10 -7.82 -12.07
C TYR A 36 5.78 -7.47 -12.75
N GLY A 37 4.65 -7.96 -12.22
CA GLY A 37 3.32 -7.62 -12.72
C GLY A 37 3.04 -6.12 -12.63
N ALA A 38 3.35 -5.49 -11.49
CA ALA A 38 3.21 -4.05 -11.32
C ALA A 38 4.09 -3.26 -12.29
N TYR A 39 5.35 -3.67 -12.48
CA TYR A 39 6.25 -3.06 -13.46
C TYR A 39 5.69 -3.17 -14.88
N TRP A 40 5.28 -4.36 -15.30
CA TRP A 40 4.75 -4.60 -16.64
C TRP A 40 3.46 -3.80 -16.92
N VAL A 41 2.53 -3.78 -15.96
CA VAL A 41 1.30 -2.98 -16.04
C VAL A 41 1.63 -1.49 -16.09
N GLY A 42 2.51 -1.00 -15.21
CA GLY A 42 2.90 0.41 -15.14
C GLY A 42 3.60 0.89 -16.41
N GLU A 43 4.51 0.08 -16.95
CA GLU A 43 5.20 0.38 -18.20
C GLU A 43 4.23 0.41 -19.39
N THR A 44 3.31 -0.55 -19.47
CA THR A 44 2.27 -0.61 -20.52
C THR A 44 1.35 0.61 -20.43
N TYR A 45 0.93 0.98 -19.22
CA TYR A 45 0.12 2.17 -18.96
C TYR A 45 0.84 3.45 -19.39
N LEU A 46 2.13 3.60 -19.05
CA LEU A 46 2.96 4.75 -19.45
C LEU A 46 3.17 4.84 -20.96
N ARG A 47 3.35 3.70 -21.63
CA ARG A 47 3.47 3.65 -23.09
C ARG A 47 2.15 4.06 -23.75
N ALA A 48 1.03 3.54 -23.27
CA ALA A 48 -0.30 3.90 -23.76
C ALA A 48 -0.57 5.41 -23.52
N SER A 49 -0.32 5.93 -22.32
CA SER A 49 -0.59 7.32 -21.98
C SER A 49 0.16 8.31 -22.87
N ARG A 50 1.40 7.99 -23.28
CA ARG A 50 2.20 8.83 -24.18
C ARG A 50 1.69 8.87 -25.61
N SER A 51 0.85 7.91 -26.02
CA SER A 51 0.29 7.83 -27.37
C SER A 51 -1.06 8.55 -27.51
N LEU A 52 -1.64 9.02 -26.40
CA LEU A 52 -2.97 9.62 -26.35
C LEU A 52 -2.94 11.15 -26.52
N GLY A 53 -3.99 11.70 -27.11
CA GLY A 53 -4.27 13.14 -27.07
C GLY A 53 -4.68 13.61 -25.68
N VAL A 54 -4.62 14.92 -25.42
CA VAL A 54 -4.79 15.52 -24.08
C VAL A 54 -6.14 15.18 -23.43
N GLU A 55 -7.23 15.21 -24.19
CA GLU A 55 -8.58 14.88 -23.70
C GLU A 55 -8.69 13.40 -23.31
N ALA A 56 -8.26 12.50 -24.19
CA ALA A 56 -8.26 11.06 -23.95
C ALA A 56 -7.32 10.65 -22.81
N LEU A 57 -6.21 11.38 -22.61
CA LEU A 57 -5.27 11.15 -21.51
C LEU A 57 -5.94 11.36 -20.15
N GLY A 58 -6.80 12.38 -20.02
CA GLY A 58 -7.53 12.67 -18.79
C GLY A 58 -8.47 11.52 -18.40
N GLU A 59 -9.29 11.06 -19.36
CA GLU A 59 -10.20 9.93 -19.15
C GLU A 59 -9.44 8.63 -18.86
N PHE A 60 -8.40 8.34 -19.64
CA PHE A 60 -7.55 7.17 -19.43
C PHE A 60 -6.92 7.17 -18.03
N ALA A 61 -6.46 8.32 -17.56
CA ALA A 61 -5.90 8.46 -16.23
C ALA A 61 -6.94 8.26 -15.11
N MET A 62 -8.16 8.76 -15.30
CA MET A 62 -9.25 8.51 -14.35
C MET A 62 -9.60 7.03 -14.26
N TRP A 63 -9.76 6.35 -15.39
CA TRP A 63 -10.04 4.91 -15.42
C TRP A 63 -8.91 4.09 -14.83
N GLY A 64 -7.65 4.43 -15.16
CA GLY A 64 -6.47 3.80 -14.56
C GLY A 64 -6.44 3.96 -13.04
N ALA A 65 -6.73 5.15 -12.54
CA ALA A 65 -6.81 5.43 -11.11
C ALA A 65 -7.95 4.64 -10.43
N LEU A 66 -9.14 4.56 -11.05
CA LEU A 66 -10.28 3.81 -10.52
C LEU A 66 -9.99 2.30 -10.46
N VAL A 67 -9.41 1.74 -11.52
CA VAL A 67 -9.03 0.31 -11.55
C VAL A 67 -7.95 0.03 -10.52
N ALA A 68 -6.93 0.88 -10.40
CA ALA A 68 -5.90 0.76 -9.37
C ALA A 68 -6.51 0.85 -7.96
N TRP A 69 -7.48 1.74 -7.75
CA TRP A 69 -8.20 1.87 -6.49
C TRP A 69 -8.99 0.60 -6.16
N LEU A 70 -9.80 0.09 -7.09
CA LEU A 70 -10.58 -1.15 -6.90
C LEU A 70 -9.69 -2.36 -6.66
N ALA A 71 -8.66 -2.52 -7.49
CA ALA A 71 -7.70 -3.60 -7.37
C ALA A 71 -7.02 -3.54 -5.99
N TRP A 72 -6.53 -2.39 -5.58
CA TRP A 72 -5.84 -2.29 -4.29
C TRP A 72 -6.78 -2.35 -3.08
N SER A 73 -8.03 -1.94 -3.20
CA SER A 73 -9.00 -2.10 -2.11
C SER A 73 -9.39 -3.56 -1.87
N THR A 74 -9.32 -4.41 -2.90
CA THR A 74 -9.78 -5.81 -2.83
C THR A 74 -8.63 -6.82 -2.73
N LEU A 75 -7.51 -6.56 -3.39
CA LEU A 75 -6.37 -7.46 -3.48
C LEU A 75 -5.74 -7.81 -2.13
N PRO A 76 -5.59 -6.87 -1.16
CA PRO A 76 -5.13 -7.19 0.18
C PRO A 76 -6.02 -8.18 0.92
N VAL A 77 -7.34 -8.10 0.71
CA VAL A 77 -8.31 -9.01 1.32
C VAL A 77 -8.16 -10.43 0.77
N MET A 78 -7.81 -10.55 -0.50
CA MET A 78 -7.70 -11.84 -1.20
C MET A 78 -6.32 -12.50 -1.04
N LEU A 79 -5.24 -11.70 -1.08
CA LEU A 79 -3.86 -12.21 -1.19
C LEU A 79 -3.06 -12.14 0.11
N PHE A 80 -3.47 -11.34 1.09
CA PHE A 80 -2.87 -11.36 2.42
C PHE A 80 -3.86 -12.06 3.34
N PRO A 81 -3.73 -13.40 3.54
CA PRO A 81 -4.49 -14.06 4.58
C PRO A 81 -4.19 -13.30 5.87
N VAL A 82 -5.23 -12.61 6.34
CA VAL A 82 -5.34 -11.81 7.57
C VAL A 82 -4.03 -11.82 8.34
N ASP A 83 -3.20 -10.79 8.10
CA ASP A 83 -2.03 -10.59 8.93
C ASP A 83 -2.56 -10.46 10.36
N GLU A 84 -2.31 -11.47 11.22
CA GLU A 84 -2.63 -11.41 12.65
C GLU A 84 -1.97 -10.19 13.34
N SER A 85 -1.13 -9.46 12.60
CA SER A 85 -0.55 -8.18 12.95
C SER A 85 -1.64 -7.15 13.28
N LEU A 86 -1.85 -7.07 14.59
CA LEU A 86 -2.44 -5.94 15.28
C LEU A 86 -3.95 -5.76 15.09
N ASP A 87 -4.73 -6.83 15.26
CA ASP A 87 -6.18 -6.69 15.45
C ASP A 87 -6.47 -5.74 16.65
N PRO A 88 -7.21 -4.62 16.44
CA PRO A 88 -7.57 -3.68 17.49
C PRO A 88 -8.28 -4.35 18.68
N SER A 89 -9.04 -5.41 18.42
CA SER A 89 -9.77 -6.17 19.44
C SER A 89 -8.81 -6.80 20.47
N LYS A 90 -7.64 -7.28 20.01
CA LYS A 90 -6.58 -7.84 20.86
C LYS A 90 -5.94 -6.79 21.78
N PHE A 91 -6.13 -5.50 21.50
CA PHE A 91 -5.67 -4.39 22.36
C PHE A 91 -6.78 -3.76 23.19
N ALA A 92 -8.03 -4.21 23.08
CA ALA A 92 -9.16 -3.63 23.81
C ALA A 92 -9.01 -3.75 25.34
N LEU A 93 -8.32 -4.78 25.82
CA LEU A 93 -8.03 -5.00 27.24
C LEU A 93 -6.80 -4.22 27.75
N LEU A 94 -6.00 -3.64 26.85
CA LEU A 94 -4.80 -2.91 27.23
C LEU A 94 -5.15 -1.43 27.49
N PRO A 95 -4.56 -0.79 28.52
CA PRO A 95 -4.81 0.61 28.87
C PRO A 95 -4.10 1.56 27.89
N VAL A 96 -4.47 1.51 26.61
CA VAL A 96 -3.90 2.32 25.52
C VAL A 96 -4.96 3.31 25.06
N GLY A 97 -4.63 4.60 25.09
CA GLY A 97 -5.53 5.63 24.59
C GLY A 97 -5.84 5.46 23.09
N LYS A 98 -7.11 5.70 22.70
CA LYS A 98 -7.62 5.53 21.33
C LYS A 98 -6.72 6.15 20.24
N ARG A 99 -6.25 7.39 20.46
CA ARG A 99 -5.37 8.09 19.50
C ARG A 99 -4.01 7.39 19.34
N THR A 100 -3.47 6.83 20.42
CA THR A 100 -2.20 6.11 20.41
C THR A 100 -2.32 4.75 19.75
N LEU A 101 -3.44 4.06 19.95
CA LEU A 101 -3.76 2.79 19.28
C LEU A 101 -3.88 3.01 17.77
N ILE A 102 -4.70 3.97 17.34
CA ILE A 102 -4.88 4.32 15.92
C ILE A 102 -3.55 4.72 15.27
N GLY A 103 -2.81 5.64 15.89
CA GLY A 103 -1.51 6.06 15.34
C GLY A 103 -0.47 4.93 15.30
N GLY A 104 -0.50 4.02 16.28
CA GLY A 104 0.35 2.83 16.30
C GLY A 104 0.02 1.83 15.20
N LEU A 105 -1.27 1.60 14.96
CA LEU A 105 -1.79 0.73 13.89
C LEU A 105 -1.47 1.30 12.50
N ILE A 106 -1.72 2.59 12.27
CA ILE A 106 -1.39 3.26 11.00
C ILE A 106 0.12 3.18 10.75
N GLY A 107 0.94 3.52 11.75
CA GLY A 107 2.39 3.45 11.62
C GLY A 107 2.89 2.02 11.36
N ALA A 108 2.23 1.02 11.94
CA ALA A 108 2.53 -0.39 11.69
C ALA A 108 2.05 -0.84 10.29
N GLY A 109 0.98 -0.27 9.74
CA GLY A 109 0.55 -0.53 8.36
C GLY A 109 1.62 -0.23 7.30
N VAL A 110 2.46 0.79 7.55
CA VAL A 110 3.59 1.15 6.70
C VAL A 110 4.70 0.09 6.73
N VAL A 111 4.84 -0.65 7.84
CA VAL A 111 5.84 -1.71 7.98
C VAL A 111 5.22 -3.01 7.50
N THR A 112 5.01 -3.12 6.19
CA THR A 112 4.52 -4.33 5.53
C THR A 112 5.28 -4.52 4.21
N PRO A 113 5.65 -5.76 3.81
CA PRO A 113 6.33 -5.99 2.53
C PRO A 113 5.65 -5.35 1.30
N PRO A 114 4.31 -5.32 1.19
CA PRO A 114 3.61 -4.68 0.07
C PRO A 114 3.78 -3.17 -0.04
N ILE A 115 4.33 -2.46 0.97
CA ILE A 115 4.50 -0.99 0.96
C ILE A 115 5.36 -0.48 -0.22
N LEU A 116 6.21 -1.36 -0.77
CA LEU A 116 7.05 -1.04 -1.91
C LEU A 116 6.22 -0.70 -3.18
N ILE A 117 5.05 -1.32 -3.34
CA ILE A 117 4.19 -1.09 -4.52
C ILE A 117 3.54 0.31 -4.47
N PRO A 118 2.90 0.74 -3.36
CA PRO A 118 2.43 2.11 -3.19
C PRO A 118 3.51 3.16 -3.40
N LEU A 119 4.72 2.92 -2.91
CA LEU A 119 5.85 3.86 -3.08
C LEU A 119 6.27 3.97 -4.55
N ALA A 120 6.30 2.85 -5.28
CA ALA A 120 6.60 2.86 -6.71
C ALA A 120 5.52 3.62 -7.51
N LEU A 121 4.24 3.34 -7.24
CA LEU A 121 3.12 4.06 -7.87
C LEU A 121 3.15 5.56 -7.56
N LEU A 122 3.51 5.95 -6.33
CA LEU A 122 3.67 7.34 -5.95
C LEU A 122 4.77 8.02 -6.78
N GLY A 123 5.90 7.36 -7.02
CA GLY A 123 6.97 7.86 -7.88
C GLY A 123 6.50 8.08 -9.33
N VAL A 124 5.74 7.13 -9.88
CA VAL A 124 5.17 7.26 -11.23
C VAL A 124 4.18 8.42 -11.31
N ASN A 125 3.26 8.53 -10.33
CA ASN A 125 2.27 9.60 -10.28
C ASN A 125 2.94 10.98 -10.22
N LEU A 126 3.90 11.17 -9.31
CA LEU A 126 4.68 12.41 -9.24
C LEU A 126 5.41 12.71 -10.56
N SER A 127 6.02 11.71 -11.21
CA SER A 127 6.73 11.92 -12.47
C SER A 127 5.84 12.38 -13.63
N LEU A 128 4.55 12.03 -13.60
CA LEU A 128 3.59 12.37 -14.66
C LEU A 128 2.95 13.75 -14.48
N PHE A 129 2.75 14.18 -13.23
CA PHE A 129 1.92 15.35 -12.92
C PHE A 129 2.67 16.53 -12.29
N ILE A 130 3.98 16.40 -12.01
CA ILE A 130 4.80 17.55 -11.61
C ILE A 130 4.94 18.50 -12.80
N THR A 131 4.13 19.56 -12.76
CA THR A 131 4.20 20.73 -13.64
C THR A 131 4.17 21.99 -12.77
N PRO A 132 4.67 23.16 -13.24
CA PRO A 132 4.69 24.38 -12.42
C PRO A 132 3.33 24.77 -11.84
N ALA A 133 2.23 24.52 -12.57
CA ALA A 133 0.87 24.78 -12.12
C ALA A 133 0.21 23.58 -11.40
N GLY A 134 0.59 22.34 -11.75
CA GLY A 134 -0.04 21.11 -11.26
C GLY A 134 0.64 20.45 -10.05
N THR A 135 1.84 20.90 -9.65
CA THR A 135 2.62 20.30 -8.55
C THR A 135 1.84 20.18 -7.24
N PRO A 136 1.08 21.20 -6.77
CA PRO A 136 0.31 21.07 -5.53
C PRO A 136 -0.75 19.95 -5.61
N ILE A 137 -1.43 19.84 -6.75
CA ILE A 137 -2.47 18.84 -7.00
C ILE A 137 -1.86 17.45 -7.07
N ALA A 138 -0.72 17.31 -7.76
CA ALA A 138 0.02 16.05 -7.85
C ALA A 138 0.48 15.55 -6.47
N ILE A 139 0.97 16.45 -5.61
CA ILE A 139 1.39 16.11 -4.24
C ILE A 139 0.17 15.67 -3.42
N VAL A 140 -0.91 16.46 -3.40
CA VAL A 140 -2.12 16.13 -2.62
C VAL A 140 -2.72 14.81 -3.09
N GLY A 141 -2.88 14.62 -4.40
CA GLY A 141 -3.39 13.38 -4.99
C GLY A 141 -2.51 12.17 -4.65
N SER A 142 -1.19 12.33 -4.69
CA SER A 142 -0.23 11.27 -4.34
C SER A 142 -0.29 10.91 -2.85
N LEU A 143 -0.42 11.90 -1.96
CA LEU A 143 -0.58 11.67 -0.52
C LEU A 143 -1.90 10.96 -0.20
N LEU A 144 -3.00 11.37 -0.84
CA LEU A 144 -4.29 10.72 -0.70
C LEU A 144 -4.24 9.28 -1.22
N MET A 145 -3.58 9.04 -2.34
CA MET A 145 -3.34 7.70 -2.86
C MET A 145 -2.55 6.85 -1.86
N LEU A 146 -1.41 7.34 -1.36
CA LEU A 146 -0.61 6.62 -0.38
C LEU A 146 -1.41 6.30 0.90
N ALA A 147 -2.17 7.29 1.41
CA ALA A 147 -3.03 7.11 2.57
C ALA A 147 -4.08 6.02 2.31
N HIS A 148 -4.73 6.01 1.15
CA HIS A 148 -5.67 4.95 0.76
C HIS A 148 -5.00 3.58 0.73
N LEU A 149 -3.83 3.48 0.12
CA LEU A 149 -3.14 2.20 -0.04
C LEU A 149 -2.67 1.63 1.32
N VAL A 150 -2.26 2.50 2.25
CA VAL A 150 -1.81 2.12 3.62
C VAL A 150 -2.97 1.90 4.58
N ILE A 151 -4.02 2.72 4.53
CA ILE A 151 -5.17 2.61 5.43
C ILE A 151 -6.11 1.50 4.95
N GLY A 152 -6.36 1.40 3.65
CA GLY A 152 -7.22 0.38 3.06
C GLY A 152 -6.73 -1.03 3.37
N THR A 153 -5.42 -1.25 3.35
CA THR A 153 -4.82 -2.53 3.76
C THR A 153 -5.06 -2.87 5.24
N GLN A 154 -5.24 -1.87 6.12
CA GLN A 154 -5.51 -2.06 7.55
C GLN A 154 -7.01 -2.11 7.87
N ALA A 155 -7.85 -1.41 7.12
CA ALA A 155 -9.28 -1.33 7.36
C ALA A 155 -9.95 -2.71 7.21
N PHE A 156 -9.56 -3.47 6.18
CA PHE A 156 -10.14 -4.79 5.94
C PHE A 156 -9.54 -5.91 6.80
N SER A 157 -8.43 -5.66 7.50
CA SER A 157 -7.84 -6.63 8.44
C SER A 157 -8.43 -6.55 9.86
N ALA A 158 -9.27 -5.55 10.16
CA ALA A 158 -9.74 -5.25 11.52
C ALA A 158 -11.12 -5.84 11.89
N ASP A 159 -11.87 -6.39 10.92
CA ASP A 159 -13.30 -6.73 11.07
C ASP A 159 -13.61 -8.24 11.27
N ARG A 160 -12.67 -9.05 11.79
CA ARG A 160 -12.95 -10.45 12.16
C ARG A 160 -12.29 -10.89 13.45
#